data_AF-A0A6I6AD06-F1
#
_entry.id   AF-A0A6I6AD06-F1
#
_cell.length_a   1.000
_cell.length_b   1.000
_cell.length_c   1.000
_cell.angle_alpha   90.00
_cell.angle_beta   90.00
_cell.angle_gamma   90.00
#
_symmetry.space_group_name_H-M   'P 1'
#
loop_
_entity.id
_entity.type
_entity.pdbx_description
1 polymer ?
#
loop_
_entity_poly.entity_id
_entity_poly.type
_entity_poly.pdbx_seq_one_letter_code
_entity_poly.pdbx_strand_id
1 'polypeptide(L)'
;MSISYILTPVTPQLLEWGRECGVPISLETPAGRSVSRADLTQILESLAGFTGDVRGSAEDFTATVASEEMVNWEYKSDDPLLNQAFGGPHTSPRESADIYRLHPPDQSPSLSFQGHLTLIVRIASELAKHCGPQAAFATSDGIPAFFLPDQQTPVWDEPWLDEG
;
A
#
# COMPACT_ATOMS: atom_id res chain seq x y z
N MET A 1 8.72 -10.96 9.97
CA MET A 1 7.26 -10.97 9.74
C MET A 1 7.01 -9.95 8.64
N SER A 2 6.44 -10.33 7.49
CA SER A 2 6.15 -9.36 6.42
C SER A 2 4.83 -8.68 6.74
N ILE A 3 4.82 -7.35 6.85
CA ILE A 3 3.60 -6.57 7.07
C ILE A 3 2.93 -6.39 5.71
N SER A 4 1.68 -6.87 5.60
CA SER A 4 0.84 -6.58 4.43
C SER A 4 -0.12 -5.45 4.77
N TYR A 5 -0.33 -4.55 3.81
CA TYR A 5 -1.29 -3.46 3.94
C TYR A 5 -2.48 -3.73 3.03
N ILE A 6 -3.69 -3.73 3.59
CA ILE A 6 -4.91 -3.94 2.81
C ILE A 6 -5.54 -2.60 2.52
N LEU A 7 -5.66 -2.25 1.24
CA LEU A 7 -6.39 -1.06 0.77
C LEU A 7 -7.77 -1.48 0.27
N THR A 8 -8.80 -0.80 0.74
CA THR A 8 -10.20 -1.07 0.38
C THR A 8 -10.99 0.23 0.29
N PRO A 9 -12.08 0.29 -0.49
CA PRO A 9 -12.93 1.47 -0.53
C PRO A 9 -13.52 1.78 0.84
N VAL A 10 -13.63 3.06 1.18
CA VAL A 10 -14.30 3.47 2.42
C VAL A 10 -15.76 3.02 2.42
N THR A 11 -16.18 2.44 3.53
CA THR A 11 -17.58 2.07 3.84
C THR A 11 -17.99 2.67 5.17
N PRO A 12 -19.31 2.78 5.46
CA PRO A 12 -19.79 3.23 6.77
C PRO A 12 -19.21 2.43 7.93
N GLN A 13 -19.07 1.10 7.78
CA GLN A 13 -18.52 0.22 8.80
C GLN A 13 -17.04 0.53 9.09
N LEU A 14 -16.26 0.85 8.04
CA LEU A 14 -14.86 1.24 8.22
C LEU A 14 -14.76 2.60 8.93
N LEU A 15 -15.65 3.55 8.63
CA LEU A 15 -15.68 4.84 9.32
C LEU A 15 -16.04 4.69 10.81
N GLU A 16 -17.01 3.83 11.13
CA GLU A 16 -17.37 3.49 12.51
C GLU A 16 -16.18 2.88 13.25
N TRP A 17 -15.52 1.89 12.63
CA TRP A 17 -14.31 1.26 13.18
C TRP A 17 -13.17 2.25 13.38
N GLY A 18 -12.88 3.10 12.40
CA GLY A 18 -11.85 4.14 12.51
C GLY A 18 -12.09 5.07 13.69
N ARG A 19 -13.35 5.47 13.92
CA ARG A 19 -13.72 6.27 15.08
C ARG A 19 -13.53 5.53 16.39
N GLU A 20 -13.86 4.23 16.46
CA GLU A 20 -13.60 3.40 17.64
C GLU A 20 -12.10 3.28 17.95
N CYS A 21 -11.27 3.30 16.90
CA CYS A 21 -9.81 3.35 16.99
C CYS A 21 -9.25 4.74 17.30
N GLY A 22 -10.07 5.79 17.45
CA GLY A 22 -9.59 7.15 17.76
C GLY A 22 -9.22 8.00 16.54
N VAL A 23 -9.36 7.48 15.32
CA VAL A 23 -9.00 8.20 14.10
C VAL A 23 -9.99 9.36 13.87
N PRO A 24 -9.51 10.60 13.62
CA PRO A 24 -10.36 11.79 13.51
C PRO A 24 -11.07 11.89 12.13
N ILE A 25 -11.71 10.81 11.69
CA ILE A 25 -12.42 10.72 10.41
C ILE A 25 -13.89 11.12 10.54
N SER A 26 -14.43 11.83 9.55
CA SER A 26 -15.87 12.16 9.48
C SER A 26 -16.69 10.95 9.06
N LEU A 27 -17.79 10.67 9.77
CA LEU A 27 -18.77 9.64 9.37
C LEU A 27 -19.57 10.04 8.12
N GLU A 28 -19.51 11.30 7.71
CA GLU A 28 -20.13 11.80 6.46
C GLU A 28 -19.22 11.63 5.24
N THR A 29 -18.02 11.07 5.42
CA THR A 29 -17.08 10.80 4.32
C THR A 29 -17.76 9.91 3.28
N PRO A 30 -17.80 10.30 2.00
CA PRO A 30 -18.45 9.50 0.97
C PRO A 30 -17.71 8.18 0.76
N ALA A 31 -18.45 7.17 0.30
CA ALA A 31 -17.85 5.89 -0.08
C ALA A 31 -16.90 6.07 -1.28
N GLY A 32 -15.79 5.34 -1.27
CA GLY A 32 -14.97 5.14 -2.45
C GLY A 32 -15.56 4.06 -3.36
N ARG A 33 -14.95 3.88 -4.53
CA ARG A 33 -15.18 2.73 -5.40
C ARG A 33 -13.98 1.78 -5.38
N SER A 34 -14.23 0.50 -5.68
CA SER A 34 -13.15 -0.47 -5.87
C SER A 34 -12.21 -0.04 -6.99
N VAL A 35 -10.92 -0.20 -6.71
CA VAL A 35 -9.85 0.01 -7.69
C VAL A 35 -9.98 -1.04 -8.79
N SER A 36 -10.06 -0.61 -10.05
CA SER A 36 -9.98 -1.49 -11.22
C SER A 36 -8.52 -1.68 -11.64
N ARG A 37 -8.27 -2.69 -12.49
CA ARG A 37 -6.96 -2.86 -13.12
C ARG A 37 -6.51 -1.59 -13.85
N ALA A 38 -7.43 -0.94 -14.58
CA ALA A 38 -7.12 0.25 -15.38
C ALA A 38 -6.70 1.43 -14.49
N ASP A 39 -7.37 1.61 -13.34
CA ASP A 39 -6.97 2.64 -12.37
C ASP A 39 -5.56 2.39 -11.85
N LEU A 40 -5.27 1.14 -11.45
CA LEU A 40 -3.95 0.80 -10.95
C LEU A 40 -2.87 0.99 -12.01
N THR A 41 -3.11 0.52 -13.24
CA THR A 41 -2.19 0.74 -14.37
C THR A 41 -1.91 2.22 -14.58
N GLN A 42 -2.97 3.06 -14.65
CA GLN A 42 -2.82 4.50 -14.83
C GLN A 42 -1.99 5.14 -13.71
N ILE A 43 -2.25 4.78 -12.44
CA ILE A 43 -1.48 5.32 -11.32
C ILE A 43 -0.03 4.92 -11.43
N LEU A 44 0.28 3.63 -11.65
CA LEU A 44 1.67 3.16 -11.71
C LEU A 44 2.45 3.79 -12.87
N GLU A 45 1.82 3.99 -14.03
CA GLU A 45 2.41 4.68 -15.17
C GLU A 45 2.67 6.18 -14.90
N SER A 46 1.92 6.79 -13.98
CA SER A 46 2.09 8.20 -13.61
C SER A 46 3.22 8.46 -12.60
N LEU A 47 3.75 7.41 -11.96
CA LEU A 47 4.77 7.54 -10.93
C LEU A 47 6.16 7.79 -11.54
N ALA A 48 6.52 9.06 -11.69
CA ALA A 48 7.84 9.45 -12.18
C ALA A 48 8.97 8.83 -11.32
N GLY A 49 9.95 8.22 -11.99
CA GLY A 49 11.08 7.53 -11.37
C GLY A 49 10.79 6.09 -10.94
N PHE A 50 9.66 5.52 -11.37
CA PHE A 50 9.26 4.15 -11.08
C PHE A 50 8.90 3.40 -12.37
N THR A 51 9.18 2.10 -12.38
CA THR A 51 8.67 1.17 -13.39
C THR A 51 7.65 0.26 -12.74
N GLY A 52 6.44 0.24 -13.28
CA GLY A 52 5.34 -0.62 -12.84
C GLY A 52 4.87 -1.57 -13.93
N ASP A 53 4.37 -2.74 -13.54
CA ASP A 53 3.75 -3.71 -14.44
C ASP A 53 2.50 -4.29 -13.79
N VAL A 54 1.41 -4.39 -14.55
CA VAL A 54 0.11 -4.91 -14.08
C VAL A 54 -0.35 -6.05 -14.98
N ARG A 55 -0.41 -7.26 -14.41
CA ARG A 55 -0.71 -8.51 -15.10
C ARG A 55 -2.04 -9.09 -14.63
N GLY A 56 -2.64 -9.93 -15.48
CA GLY A 56 -3.88 -10.64 -15.17
C GLY A 56 -5.10 -10.08 -15.92
N SER A 57 -6.27 -10.35 -15.38
CA SER A 57 -7.58 -10.01 -15.94
C SER A 57 -8.14 -8.70 -15.33
N ALA A 58 -9.34 -8.30 -15.73
CA ALA A 58 -10.00 -7.13 -15.15
C ALA A 58 -10.40 -7.35 -13.68
N GLU A 59 -10.83 -8.57 -13.35
CA GLU A 59 -11.35 -8.91 -12.01
C GLU A 59 -10.24 -9.39 -11.07
N ASP A 60 -9.28 -10.15 -11.60
CA ASP A 60 -8.17 -10.75 -10.85
C ASP A 60 -6.84 -10.38 -11.50
N PHE A 61 -6.03 -9.60 -10.78
CA PHE A 61 -4.78 -9.02 -11.28
C PHE A 61 -3.74 -8.88 -10.17
N THR A 62 -2.48 -8.81 -10.59
CA THR A 62 -1.34 -8.49 -9.74
C THR A 62 -0.53 -7.37 -10.36
N ALA A 63 0.21 -6.65 -9.53
CA ALA A 63 1.15 -5.66 -10.01
C ALA A 63 2.44 -5.68 -9.20
N THR A 64 3.51 -5.26 -9.84
CA THR A 64 4.78 -4.96 -9.20
C THR A 64 5.19 -3.55 -9.62
N VAL A 65 5.74 -2.79 -8.69
CA VAL A 65 6.30 -1.47 -8.95
C VAL A 65 7.62 -1.33 -8.21
N ALA A 66 8.61 -0.75 -8.87
CA ALA A 66 9.94 -0.54 -8.34
C ALA A 66 10.52 0.80 -8.79
N SER A 67 11.32 1.43 -7.94
CA SER A 67 12.07 2.63 -8.29
C SER A 67 13.10 2.32 -9.38
N GLU A 68 13.30 3.26 -10.29
CA GLU A 68 14.40 3.21 -11.26
C GLU A 68 15.75 3.44 -10.58
N GLU A 69 15.76 4.15 -9.44
CA GLU A 69 16.93 4.26 -8.59
C GLU A 69 17.27 2.90 -7.98
N MET A 70 18.52 2.48 -8.16
CA MET A 70 19.07 1.24 -7.63
C MET A 70 20.05 1.56 -6.50
N VAL A 71 19.98 0.81 -5.40
CA VAL A 71 20.86 0.94 -4.25
C VAL A 71 21.72 -0.31 -4.09
N ASN A 72 22.98 -0.09 -3.73
CA ASN A 72 23.88 -1.17 -3.37
C ASN A 72 23.76 -1.47 -1.88
N TRP A 73 23.71 -2.74 -1.55
CA TRP A 73 23.70 -3.20 -0.17
C TRP A 73 24.47 -4.51 -0.05
N GLU A 74 24.81 -4.89 1.17
CA GLU A 74 25.55 -6.12 1.46
C GLU A 74 24.82 -6.86 2.57
N TYR A 75 24.50 -8.13 2.33
CA TYR A 75 23.90 -8.97 3.35
C TYR A 75 24.88 -9.21 4.48
N LYS A 76 24.44 -8.96 5.71
CA LYS A 76 25.21 -9.22 6.93
C LYS A 76 24.35 -9.97 7.93
N SER A 77 24.84 -11.11 8.37
CA SER A 77 24.25 -11.93 9.41
C SER A 77 25.32 -12.32 10.42
N ASP A 78 24.92 -12.64 11.64
CA ASP A 78 25.84 -13.24 12.63
C ASP A 78 26.15 -14.72 12.30
N ASP A 79 25.39 -15.34 11.38
CA ASP A 79 25.61 -16.70 10.91
C ASP A 79 26.61 -16.74 9.73
N PRO A 80 27.79 -17.37 9.89
CA PRO A 80 28.78 -17.49 8.83
C PRO A 80 28.28 -18.23 7.58
N LEU A 81 27.38 -19.21 7.74
CA LEU A 81 26.82 -19.95 6.61
C LEU A 81 25.96 -19.03 5.73
N LEU A 82 25.19 -18.14 6.35
CA LEU A 82 24.34 -17.19 5.63
C LEU A 82 25.19 -16.13 4.93
N ASN A 83 26.26 -15.64 5.54
CA ASN A 83 27.20 -14.75 4.87
C ASN A 83 27.94 -15.44 3.71
N GLN A 84 28.23 -16.74 3.83
CA GLN A 84 28.84 -17.49 2.73
C GLN A 84 27.87 -17.70 1.56
N ALA A 85 26.59 -17.96 1.85
CA ALA A 85 25.57 -18.23 0.85
C ALA A 85 25.03 -16.95 0.19
N PHE A 86 24.89 -15.86 0.96
CA PHE A 86 24.20 -14.64 0.55
C PHE A 86 25.03 -13.36 0.71
N GLY A 87 26.26 -13.42 1.23
CA GLY A 87 27.11 -12.25 1.36
C GLY A 87 27.63 -11.72 0.02
N GLY A 88 28.32 -10.58 0.07
CA GLY A 88 28.81 -9.87 -1.11
C GLY A 88 27.90 -8.71 -1.55
N PRO A 89 28.35 -7.92 -2.53
CA PRO A 89 27.61 -6.75 -2.99
C PRO A 89 26.38 -7.18 -3.79
N HIS A 90 25.23 -6.66 -3.38
CA HIS A 90 23.95 -6.80 -4.07
C HIS A 90 23.47 -5.43 -4.53
N THR A 91 22.61 -5.44 -5.53
CA THR A 91 21.92 -4.25 -6.00
C THR A 91 20.43 -4.55 -6.14
N SER A 92 19.59 -3.67 -5.62
CA SER A 92 18.13 -3.76 -5.76
C SER A 92 17.53 -2.37 -5.95
N PRO A 93 16.27 -2.25 -6.40
CA PRO A 93 15.55 -0.99 -6.35
C PRO A 93 15.60 -0.41 -4.93
N ARG A 94 15.70 0.93 -4.83
CA ARG A 94 15.59 1.67 -3.58
C ARG A 94 14.24 1.41 -2.89
N GLU A 95 13.18 1.42 -3.68
CA GLU A 95 11.82 1.17 -3.24
C GLU A 95 11.14 0.20 -4.19
N SER A 96 10.32 -0.68 -3.65
CA SER A 96 9.48 -1.61 -4.41
C SER A 96 8.26 -2.02 -3.61
N ALA A 97 7.20 -2.37 -4.33
CA ALA A 97 6.00 -2.96 -3.77
C ALA A 97 5.38 -3.96 -4.75
N ASP A 98 4.90 -5.07 -4.21
CA ASP A 98 4.02 -6.02 -4.87
C ASP A 98 2.58 -5.79 -4.42
N ILE A 99 1.65 -5.92 -5.37
CA ILE A 99 0.23 -5.62 -5.19
C ILE A 99 -0.58 -6.80 -5.70
N TYR A 100 -1.49 -7.28 -4.86
CA TYR A 100 -2.34 -8.43 -5.17
C TYR A 100 -3.81 -8.07 -5.01
N ARG A 101 -4.63 -8.47 -5.98
CA ARG A 101 -6.08 -8.37 -5.86
C ARG A 101 -6.60 -9.38 -4.84
N LEU A 102 -7.46 -8.92 -3.93
CA LEU A 102 -8.16 -9.76 -2.97
C LEU A 102 -9.66 -9.77 -3.26
N HIS A 103 -10.26 -10.95 -3.14
CA HIS A 103 -11.70 -11.19 -3.27
C HIS A 103 -12.29 -11.73 -1.96
N PRO A 104 -12.36 -10.91 -0.90
CA PRO A 104 -13.00 -11.32 0.35
C PRO A 104 -14.49 -11.67 0.09
N PRO A 105 -15.00 -12.79 0.64
CA PRO A 105 -16.41 -13.14 0.54
C PRO A 105 -17.30 -12.03 1.12
N ASP A 106 -18.40 -11.72 0.43
CA ASP A 106 -19.43 -10.74 0.85
C ASP A 106 -18.90 -9.31 1.07
N GLN A 107 -17.73 -8.97 0.52
CA GLN A 107 -17.09 -7.67 0.67
C GLN A 107 -16.63 -7.11 -0.68
N SER A 108 -16.37 -5.80 -0.73
CA SER A 108 -15.81 -5.17 -1.91
C SER A 108 -14.37 -5.66 -2.16
N PRO A 109 -13.98 -5.87 -3.44
CA PRO A 109 -12.62 -6.24 -3.76
C PRO A 109 -11.61 -5.23 -3.23
N SER A 110 -10.51 -5.75 -2.70
CA SER A 110 -9.46 -4.99 -2.03
C SER A 110 -8.10 -5.24 -2.69
N LEU A 111 -7.09 -4.46 -2.33
CA LEU A 111 -5.70 -4.68 -2.75
C LEU A 111 -4.84 -4.99 -1.53
N SER A 112 -4.00 -6.02 -1.62
CA SER A 112 -2.95 -6.30 -0.64
C SER A 112 -1.63 -5.76 -1.17
N PHE A 113 -0.93 -4.98 -0.36
CA PHE A 113 0.37 -4.42 -0.67
C PHE A 113 1.44 -5.03 0.21
N GLN A 114 2.59 -5.34 -0.39
CA GLN A 114 3.79 -5.82 0.30
C GLN A 114 5.00 -5.07 -0.23
N GLY A 115 5.75 -4.39 0.65
CA GLY A 115 6.93 -3.63 0.24
C GLY A 115 7.11 -2.35 1.04
N HIS A 116 7.66 -1.33 0.39
CA HIS A 116 8.04 -0.07 1.02
C HIS A 116 6.81 0.77 1.40
N LEU A 117 6.67 1.09 2.69
CA LEU A 117 5.51 1.82 3.21
C LEU A 117 5.30 3.16 2.52
N THR A 118 6.36 3.95 2.34
CA THR A 118 6.28 5.27 1.69
C THR A 118 5.70 5.18 0.26
N LEU A 119 6.13 4.18 -0.51
CA LEU A 119 5.60 3.92 -1.84
C LEU A 119 4.13 3.48 -1.80
N ILE A 120 3.76 2.62 -0.84
CA ILE A 120 2.38 2.16 -0.66
C ILE A 120 1.46 3.34 -0.31
N VAL A 121 1.86 4.21 0.62
CA VAL A 121 1.12 5.42 1.00
C VAL A 121 0.94 6.34 -0.21
N ARG A 122 1.99 6.51 -1.02
CA ARG A 122 1.92 7.31 -2.25
C ARG A 122 0.90 6.74 -3.25
N ILE A 123 0.97 5.42 -3.51
CA ILE A 123 0.03 4.76 -4.44
C ILE A 123 -1.41 4.85 -3.92
N ALA A 124 -1.65 4.60 -2.64
CA ALA A 124 -2.97 4.70 -2.02
C ALA A 124 -3.54 6.13 -2.11
N SER A 125 -2.71 7.14 -1.89
CA SER A 125 -3.10 8.55 -2.02
C SER A 125 -3.49 8.91 -3.45
N GLU A 126 -2.71 8.47 -4.44
CA GLU A 126 -3.07 8.69 -5.85
C GLU A 126 -4.35 7.93 -6.22
N LEU A 127 -4.51 6.67 -5.79
CA LEU A 127 -5.73 5.91 -6.02
C LEU A 127 -6.96 6.60 -5.43
N ALA A 128 -6.85 7.20 -4.24
CA ALA A 128 -7.96 7.92 -3.62
C ALA A 128 -8.43 9.12 -4.46
N LYS A 129 -7.53 9.83 -5.13
CA LYS A 129 -7.88 10.93 -6.04
C LYS A 129 -8.73 10.48 -7.23
N HIS A 130 -8.53 9.25 -7.69
CA HIS A 130 -9.21 8.68 -8.87
C HIS A 130 -10.41 7.81 -8.53
N CYS A 131 -10.40 7.18 -7.35
CA CYS A 131 -11.39 6.20 -6.92
C CYS A 131 -12.26 6.70 -5.76
N GLY A 132 -12.08 7.94 -5.30
CA GLY A 132 -12.70 8.42 -4.07
C GLY A 132 -12.04 7.83 -2.82
N PRO A 133 -12.55 8.15 -1.62
CA PRO A 133 -11.92 7.79 -0.35
C PRO A 133 -11.58 6.29 -0.22
N GLN A 134 -10.35 6.00 0.20
CA GLN A 134 -9.89 4.63 0.48
C GLN A 134 -9.48 4.50 1.95
N ALA A 135 -9.57 3.31 2.51
CA ALA A 135 -9.01 2.98 3.81
C ALA A 135 -7.91 1.94 3.63
N ALA A 136 -6.78 2.12 4.32
CA ALA A 136 -5.74 1.11 4.42
C ALA A 136 -5.54 0.70 5.88
N PHE A 137 -5.18 -0.54 6.14
CA PHE A 137 -4.78 -1.01 7.47
C PHE A 137 -3.72 -2.09 7.32
N ALA A 138 -2.76 -2.12 8.25
CA ALA A 138 -1.79 -3.19 8.31
C ALA A 138 -2.40 -4.43 8.95
N THR A 139 -1.95 -5.61 8.53
CA THR A 139 -2.40 -6.89 9.12
C THR A 139 -1.92 -7.09 10.57
N SER A 140 -1.06 -6.22 11.09
CA SER A 140 -0.39 -6.35 12.40
C SER A 140 -1.05 -5.58 13.54
N ASP A 141 -1.54 -4.38 13.29
CA ASP A 141 -2.04 -3.42 14.30
C ASP A 141 -3.55 -3.20 14.18
N GLY A 142 -4.10 -3.26 12.95
CA GLY A 142 -5.51 -3.05 12.69
C GLY A 142 -5.98 -1.63 13.00
N ILE A 143 -5.14 -0.60 12.82
CA ILE A 143 -5.61 0.80 12.87
C ILE A 143 -5.78 1.30 11.43
N PRO A 144 -7.00 1.72 11.02
CA PRO A 144 -7.21 2.19 9.66
C PRO A 144 -6.66 3.61 9.44
N ALA A 145 -5.95 3.78 8.34
CA ALA A 145 -5.61 5.07 7.74
C ALA A 145 -6.59 5.38 6.61
N PHE A 146 -7.14 6.59 6.57
CA PHE A 146 -8.08 7.03 5.53
C PHE A 146 -7.42 7.98 4.54
N PHE A 147 -7.43 7.61 3.27
CA PHE A 147 -6.90 8.39 2.16
C PHE A 147 -8.04 9.15 1.50
N LEU A 148 -8.03 10.48 1.61
CA LEU A 148 -9.06 11.35 1.06
C LEU A 148 -8.58 12.03 -0.24
N PRO A 149 -9.46 12.22 -1.25
CA PRO A 149 -9.06 12.73 -2.56
C PRO A 149 -8.40 14.13 -2.54
N ASP A 150 -8.76 14.94 -1.56
CA ASP A 150 -8.38 16.35 -1.42
C ASP A 150 -7.28 16.56 -0.36
N GLN A 151 -6.73 15.48 0.21
CA GLN A 151 -5.70 15.54 1.24
C GLN A 151 -4.37 14.97 0.75
N GLN A 152 -3.27 15.57 1.21
CA GLN A 152 -1.91 15.11 0.89
C GLN A 152 -1.44 13.99 1.84
N THR A 153 -1.95 13.99 3.06
CA THR A 153 -1.61 13.02 4.11
C THR A 153 -2.86 12.23 4.48
N PRO A 154 -2.75 10.92 4.75
CA PRO A 154 -3.89 10.16 5.24
C PRO A 154 -4.33 10.65 6.62
N VAL A 155 -5.63 10.53 6.91
CA VAL A 155 -6.19 10.72 8.25
C VAL A 155 -5.94 9.45 9.05
N TRP A 156 -5.14 9.55 10.09
CA TRP A 156 -4.70 8.40 10.89
C TRP A 156 -4.37 8.81 12.33
N ASP A 157 -4.20 7.80 13.19
CA ASP A 157 -3.81 7.89 14.60
C ASP A 157 -2.74 6.80 14.88
N GLU A 158 -1.73 6.68 14.00
CA GLU A 158 -0.59 5.79 14.26
C GLU A 158 0.59 6.54 14.87
N PRO A 159 1.17 6.04 15.98
CA PRO A 159 2.25 6.73 16.68
C PRO A 159 3.63 6.65 16.00
N TRP A 160 3.83 5.81 14.98
CA TRP A 160 5.18 5.50 14.46
C TRP A 160 5.68 6.44 13.36
N LEU A 161 4.80 7.27 12.76
CA LEU A 161 5.20 8.26 11.74
C LEU A 161 5.66 9.60 12.34
N ASP A 162 5.45 9.82 13.64
CA ASP A 162 5.89 11.03 14.35
C ASP A 162 7.37 10.97 14.80
N GLU A 163 8.06 9.85 14.60
CA GLU A 163 9.51 9.75 14.81
C GLU A 163 10.28 10.08 13.52
N GLY A 164 10.34 11.38 13.21
CA GLY A 164 11.28 11.97 12.24
C GLY A 164 12.66 12.24 12.82
#